data_AF-A0A6J7EC70-F1
#
_entry.id   AF-A0A6J7EC70-F1
#
_cell.length_a   1.000
_cell.length_b   1.000
_cell.length_c   1.000
_cell.angle_alpha   90.00
_cell.angle_beta   90.00
_cell.angle_gamma   90.00
#
_symmetry.space_group_name_H-M   'P 1'
#
loop_
_entity.id
_entity.type
_entity.pdbx_description
1 polymer ?
#
loop_
_entity_poly.entity_id
_entity_poly.type
_entity_poly.pdbx_seq_one_letter_code
_entity_poly.pdbx_strand_id
1 'polypeptide(L)'
;MDLTNANLTDVISGGLIDSPNVLPTGWAIVNGYLIGHWANLTGADLTGADLAGTDLTNTTLINAVLANAKLGGVNLTGADLTGADLTGADLTGADLTGANLTNATLAGAKFAAANLTDVVSSGLVDAPASLPDGWSIVDGTIVDGRITAP
;
A
#
# COMPACT_ATOMS: atom_id res chain seq x y z
N MET A 1 4.54 27.85 -2.64
CA MET A 1 4.41 27.40 -4.04
C MET A 1 3.00 26.82 -4.19
N ASP A 2 2.27 27.19 -5.23
CA ASP A 2 0.93 26.65 -5.53
C ASP A 2 1.10 25.54 -6.57
N LEU A 3 0.67 24.33 -6.23
CA LEU A 3 0.76 23.14 -7.07
C LEU A 3 -0.60 22.66 -7.58
N THR A 4 -1.68 23.43 -7.44
CA THR A 4 -3.06 22.98 -7.74
C THR A 4 -3.21 22.29 -9.10
N ASN A 5 -2.50 22.78 -10.12
CA ASN A 5 -2.56 22.26 -11.50
C ASN A 5 -1.30 21.48 -11.91
N ALA A 6 -0.44 21.13 -10.95
CA ALA A 6 0.75 20.34 -11.22
C ALA A 6 0.35 18.89 -11.54
N ASN A 7 0.95 18.33 -12.59
CA ASN A 7 0.94 16.89 -12.79
C ASN A 7 2.03 16.27 -11.92
N LEU A 8 1.64 15.45 -10.95
CA LEU A 8 2.53 14.78 -10.01
C LEU A 8 2.65 13.27 -10.28
N THR A 9 2.16 12.77 -11.43
CA THR A 9 2.40 11.39 -11.86
C THR A 9 3.90 11.05 -11.80
N ASP A 10 4.22 9.88 -11.23
CA ASP A 10 5.57 9.35 -11.05
C ASP A 10 6.50 10.27 -10.23
N VAL A 11 5.95 11.23 -9.48
CA VAL A 11 6.77 12.12 -8.64
C VAL A 11 7.53 11.30 -7.61
N ILE A 12 8.84 11.57 -7.52
CA ILE A 12 9.72 11.07 -6.47
C ILE A 12 9.94 12.21 -5.48
N SER A 13 9.73 11.93 -4.20
CA SER A 13 9.87 12.92 -3.13
C SER A 13 10.50 12.28 -1.89
N GLY A 14 10.83 13.10 -0.90
CA GLY A 14 11.41 12.67 0.37
C GLY A 14 12.07 13.84 1.09
N GLY A 15 11.98 13.86 2.42
CA GLY A 15 12.61 14.92 3.23
C GLY A 15 12.00 16.31 3.04
N LEU A 16 10.76 16.42 2.54
CA LEU A 16 10.06 17.70 2.45
C LEU A 16 9.84 18.24 3.87
N ILE A 17 10.52 19.35 4.16
CA ILE A 17 10.44 20.09 5.42
C ILE A 17 9.38 21.20 5.40
N ASP A 18 9.05 21.71 4.21
CA ASP A 18 8.02 22.72 4.01
C ASP A 18 6.83 22.14 3.24
N SER A 19 5.63 22.39 3.76
CA SER A 19 4.39 22.02 3.07
C SER A 19 4.01 23.14 2.09
N PRO A 20 3.99 22.92 0.75
CA PRO A 20 3.34 23.83 -0.18
C PRO A 20 1.92 24.18 0.29
N ASN A 21 1.57 25.46 0.18
CA ASN A 21 0.29 25.97 0.67
C ASN A 21 -0.92 25.36 -0.04
N VAL A 22 -0.73 24.78 -1.23
CA VAL A 22 -1.80 24.12 -2.00
C VAL A 22 -1.20 22.96 -2.80
N LEU A 23 -1.80 21.78 -2.65
CA LEU A 23 -1.52 20.56 -3.41
C LEU A 23 -2.69 20.27 -4.38
N PRO A 24 -2.47 19.48 -5.45
CA PRO A 24 -3.58 18.95 -6.23
C PRO A 24 -4.55 18.14 -5.35
N THR A 25 -5.82 18.08 -5.74
CA THR A 25 -6.82 17.25 -5.06
C THR A 25 -6.35 15.79 -4.98
N GLY A 26 -6.46 15.19 -3.79
CA GLY A 26 -6.02 13.80 -3.55
C GLY A 26 -4.54 13.64 -3.20
N TRP A 27 -3.77 14.74 -3.19
CA TRP A 27 -2.37 14.74 -2.79
C TRP A 27 -2.18 15.27 -1.37
N ALA A 28 -1.28 14.65 -0.63
CA ALA A 28 -0.92 15.03 0.73
C ALA A 28 0.60 14.98 0.93
N ILE A 29 1.07 15.54 2.03
CA ILE A 29 2.45 15.31 2.51
C ILE A 29 2.39 14.50 3.79
N VAL A 30 3.06 13.35 3.78
CA VAL A 30 3.17 12.45 4.93
C VAL A 30 4.62 12.03 5.05
N ASN A 31 5.20 12.17 6.24
CA ASN A 31 6.61 11.86 6.53
C ASN A 31 7.62 12.50 5.54
N GLY A 32 7.29 13.68 4.99
CA GLY A 32 8.14 14.38 4.02
C GLY A 32 8.06 13.85 2.58
N TYR A 33 7.08 13.01 2.27
CA TYR A 33 6.78 12.51 0.92
C TYR A 33 5.49 13.12 0.40
N LEU A 34 5.43 13.43 -0.90
CA LEU A 34 4.20 13.65 -1.64
C LEU A 34 3.51 12.31 -1.85
N ILE A 35 2.32 12.19 -1.30
CA ILE A 35 1.48 10.99 -1.32
C ILE A 35 0.29 11.27 -2.24
N GLY A 36 0.05 10.38 -3.19
CA GLY A 36 -1.09 10.44 -4.10
C GLY A 36 -1.00 9.36 -5.18
N HIS A 37 -2.05 9.25 -5.99
CA HIS A 37 -2.12 8.31 -7.11
C HIS A 37 -0.88 8.44 -8.03
N TRP A 38 -0.34 7.31 -8.50
CA TRP A 38 0.87 7.24 -9.33
C TRP A 38 2.17 7.79 -8.72
N ALA A 39 2.23 8.14 -7.43
CA ALA A 39 3.48 8.55 -6.81
C ALA A 39 4.51 7.40 -6.82
N ASN A 40 5.80 7.75 -6.98
CA ASN A 40 6.90 6.83 -6.79
C ASN A 40 7.49 7.01 -5.38
N LEU A 41 7.17 6.04 -4.54
CA LEU A 41 7.52 5.92 -3.13
C LEU A 41 8.49 4.75 -2.90
N THR A 42 9.30 4.39 -3.90
CA THR A 42 10.30 3.33 -3.79
C THR A 42 11.23 3.62 -2.61
N GLY A 43 11.31 2.68 -1.66
CA GLY A 43 12.16 2.80 -0.47
C GLY A 43 11.72 3.90 0.51
N ALA A 44 10.51 4.45 0.39
CA ALA A 44 10.02 5.47 1.30
C ALA A 44 9.87 4.94 2.73
N ASP A 45 10.26 5.73 3.73
CA ASP A 45 9.98 5.43 5.13
C ASP A 45 8.64 6.07 5.54
N LEU A 46 7.61 5.23 5.55
CA LEU A 46 6.24 5.54 5.93
C LEU A 46 5.86 4.80 7.23
N THR A 47 6.86 4.50 8.08
CA THR A 47 6.64 3.85 9.37
C THR A 47 5.62 4.62 10.20
N GLY A 48 4.56 3.95 10.63
CA GLY A 48 3.49 4.53 11.44
C GLY A 48 2.65 5.61 10.74
N ALA A 49 2.81 5.81 9.43
CA ALA A 49 2.10 6.82 8.67
C ALA A 49 0.58 6.61 8.74
N ASP A 50 -0.18 7.71 8.83
CA ASP A 50 -1.63 7.68 8.71
C ASP A 50 -2.03 7.94 7.25
N LEU A 51 -2.41 6.86 6.57
CA LEU A 51 -2.76 6.80 5.15
C LEU A 51 -4.18 6.23 4.98
N ALA A 52 -4.99 6.29 6.04
CA ALA A 52 -6.35 5.75 6.02
C ALA A 52 -7.20 6.49 4.97
N GLY A 53 -7.85 5.72 4.09
CA GLY A 53 -8.70 6.26 3.03
C GLY A 53 -7.99 7.03 1.91
N THR A 54 -6.66 7.03 1.87
CA THR A 54 -5.93 7.74 0.80
C THR A 54 -6.02 6.98 -0.53
N ASP A 55 -5.96 7.72 -1.64
CA ASP A 55 -5.83 7.14 -2.97
C ASP A 55 -4.34 6.94 -3.30
N LEU A 56 -3.92 5.68 -3.34
CA LEU A 56 -2.59 5.21 -3.74
C LEU A 56 -2.69 4.29 -4.97
N THR A 57 -3.69 4.49 -5.80
CA THR A 57 -3.86 3.73 -7.04
C THR A 57 -2.61 3.81 -7.90
N ASN A 58 -2.16 2.65 -8.40
CA ASN A 58 -1.01 2.49 -9.29
C ASN A 58 0.27 3.16 -8.76
N THR A 59 0.43 3.27 -7.44
CA THR A 59 1.66 3.81 -6.83
C THR A 59 2.77 2.78 -6.83
N THR A 60 4.03 3.25 -6.84
CA THR A 60 5.20 2.39 -6.67
C THR A 60 5.67 2.47 -5.22
N LEU A 61 5.55 1.38 -4.47
CA LEU A 61 5.93 1.23 -3.06
C LEU A 61 7.01 0.13 -2.88
N ILE A 62 7.78 -0.12 -3.93
CA ILE A 62 8.83 -1.15 -3.94
C ILE A 62 9.82 -0.89 -2.79
N ASN A 63 10.04 -1.90 -1.95
CA ASN A 63 10.88 -1.83 -0.75
C ASN A 63 10.54 -0.67 0.22
N ALA A 64 9.33 -0.10 0.16
CA ALA A 64 8.89 0.91 1.11
C ALA A 64 8.70 0.30 2.51
N VAL A 65 8.98 1.09 3.55
CA VAL A 65 8.74 0.70 4.94
C VAL A 65 7.41 1.27 5.39
N LEU A 66 6.40 0.42 5.50
CA LEU A 66 5.03 0.73 5.95
C LEU A 66 4.74 0.10 7.31
N ALA A 67 5.78 -0.23 8.07
CA ALA A 67 5.64 -0.89 9.36
C ALA A 67 4.74 -0.07 10.30
N ASN A 68 3.70 -0.71 10.86
CA ASN A 68 2.68 -0.11 11.71
C ASN A 68 1.88 1.05 11.08
N ALA A 69 1.93 1.21 9.75
CA ALA A 69 1.13 2.23 9.06
C ALA A 69 -0.38 1.93 9.18
N LYS A 70 -1.18 2.99 9.25
CA LYS A 70 -2.64 2.89 9.19
C LYS A 70 -3.07 3.05 7.74
N LEU A 71 -3.51 1.97 7.14
CA LEU A 71 -3.93 1.85 5.74
C LEU A 71 -5.41 1.46 5.65
N GLY A 72 -6.20 1.74 6.69
CA GLY A 72 -7.61 1.36 6.73
C GLY A 72 -8.39 2.03 5.61
N GLY A 73 -9.06 1.23 4.78
CA GLY A 73 -9.82 1.73 3.62
C GLY A 73 -8.98 2.38 2.53
N VAL A 74 -7.65 2.24 2.53
CA VAL A 74 -6.78 2.79 1.48
C VAL A 74 -7.10 2.15 0.13
N ASN A 75 -6.98 2.91 -0.96
CA ASN A 75 -7.05 2.35 -2.30
C ASN A 75 -5.62 2.11 -2.84
N LEU A 76 -5.20 0.85 -2.91
CA LEU A 76 -3.93 0.38 -3.46
C LEU A 76 -4.13 -0.39 -4.77
N THR A 77 -5.24 -0.17 -5.48
CA THR A 77 -5.51 -0.86 -6.77
C THR A 77 -4.34 -0.68 -7.72
N GLY A 78 -3.77 -1.79 -8.20
CA GLY A 78 -2.63 -1.83 -9.11
C GLY A 78 -1.30 -1.32 -8.52
N ALA A 79 -1.19 -1.09 -7.22
CA ALA A 79 0.06 -0.64 -6.60
C ALA A 79 1.12 -1.74 -6.61
N ASP A 80 2.39 -1.35 -6.77
CA ASP A 80 3.53 -2.27 -6.67
C ASP A 80 4.17 -2.16 -5.27
N LEU A 81 3.90 -3.16 -4.42
CA LEU A 81 4.42 -3.29 -3.06
C LEU A 81 5.53 -4.36 -2.99
N THR A 82 6.23 -4.63 -4.11
CA THR A 82 7.28 -5.65 -4.14
C THR A 82 8.34 -5.38 -3.06
N GLY A 83 8.56 -6.35 -2.16
CA GLY A 83 9.52 -6.23 -1.07
C GLY A 83 9.16 -5.22 0.03
N ALA A 84 7.94 -4.66 0.04
CA ALA A 84 7.53 -3.71 1.06
C ALA A 84 7.43 -4.37 2.45
N ASP A 85 7.77 -3.61 3.49
CA ASP A 85 7.59 -4.03 4.87
C ASP A 85 6.24 -3.52 5.39
N LEU A 86 5.27 -4.42 5.51
CA LEU A 86 3.93 -4.15 6.05
C LEU A 86 3.78 -4.67 7.49
N THR A 87 4.88 -4.90 8.21
CA THR A 87 4.87 -5.44 9.57
C THR A 87 3.93 -4.63 10.47
N GLY A 88 2.89 -5.28 11.01
CA GLY A 88 1.90 -4.67 11.89
C GLY A 88 0.99 -3.62 11.24
N ALA A 89 1.05 -3.42 9.91
CA ALA A 89 0.22 -2.45 9.22
C ALA A 89 -1.27 -2.84 9.27
N ASP A 90 -2.15 -1.85 9.33
CA ASP A 90 -3.59 -2.04 9.35
C ASP A 90 -4.18 -1.74 7.96
N LEU A 91 -4.41 -2.78 7.15
CA LEU A 91 -5.06 -2.70 5.84
C LEU A 91 -6.55 -3.09 5.92
N THR A 92 -7.19 -2.92 7.08
CA THR A 92 -8.61 -3.27 7.23
C THR A 92 -9.47 -2.50 6.22
N GLY A 93 -10.23 -3.22 5.40
CA GLY A 93 -11.08 -2.63 4.35
C GLY A 93 -10.34 -2.00 3.17
N ALA A 94 -9.02 -2.18 3.05
CA ALA A 94 -8.26 -1.66 1.92
C ALA A 94 -8.64 -2.35 0.60
N ASP A 95 -8.53 -1.64 -0.52
CA ASP A 95 -8.64 -2.22 -1.86
C ASP A 95 -7.25 -2.48 -2.44
N LEU A 96 -6.85 -3.75 -2.54
CA LEU A 96 -5.59 -4.18 -3.14
C LEU A 96 -5.80 -4.84 -4.51
N THR A 97 -6.91 -4.56 -5.20
CA THR A 97 -7.22 -5.21 -6.48
C THR A 97 -6.03 -5.10 -7.45
N GLY A 98 -5.50 -6.23 -7.91
CA GLY A 98 -4.37 -6.27 -8.85
C GLY A 98 -3.03 -5.76 -8.29
N ALA A 99 -2.91 -5.53 -6.97
CA ALA A 99 -1.65 -5.09 -6.37
C ALA A 99 -0.62 -6.22 -6.36
N ASN A 100 0.67 -5.86 -6.38
CA ASN A 100 1.78 -6.81 -6.31
C ASN A 100 2.43 -6.81 -4.93
N LEU A 101 2.28 -7.90 -4.18
CA LEU A 101 2.86 -8.13 -2.85
C LEU A 101 4.06 -9.11 -2.89
N THR A 102 4.68 -9.31 -4.05
CA THR A 102 5.82 -10.25 -4.16
C THR A 102 6.93 -9.89 -3.17
N ASN A 103 7.38 -10.87 -2.38
CA ASN A 103 8.39 -10.72 -1.32
C ASN A 103 8.05 -9.71 -0.21
N ALA A 104 6.80 -9.26 -0.09
CA ALA A 104 6.40 -8.37 0.98
C ALA A 104 6.44 -9.09 2.35
N THR A 105 6.77 -8.34 3.40
CA THR A 105 6.74 -8.83 4.79
C THR A 105 5.39 -8.49 5.42
N LEU A 106 4.65 -9.49 5.87
CA LEU A 106 3.28 -9.32 6.37
C LEU A 106 3.14 -9.59 7.88
N ALA A 107 4.24 -9.76 8.62
CA ALA A 107 4.21 -10.12 10.04
C ALA A 107 3.21 -9.25 10.84
N GLY A 108 2.11 -9.85 11.30
CA GLY A 108 1.11 -9.16 12.11
C GLY A 108 0.24 -8.12 11.36
N ALA A 109 0.38 -7.99 10.05
CA ALA A 109 -0.47 -7.13 9.22
C ALA A 109 -1.94 -7.60 9.27
N LYS A 110 -2.88 -6.66 9.14
CA LYS A 110 -4.31 -6.94 9.21
C LYS A 110 -4.98 -6.65 7.87
N PHE A 111 -5.65 -7.65 7.30
CA PHE A 111 -6.38 -7.53 6.03
C PHE A 111 -7.88 -7.80 6.20
N ALA A 112 -8.43 -7.67 7.41
CA ALA A 112 -9.87 -7.90 7.62
C ALA A 112 -10.70 -7.03 6.65
N ALA A 113 -11.64 -7.65 5.94
CA ALA A 113 -12.47 -7.00 4.92
C ALA A 113 -11.72 -6.33 3.74
N ALA A 114 -10.41 -6.57 3.58
CA ALA A 114 -9.68 -6.07 2.41
C ALA A 114 -10.11 -6.80 1.13
N ASN A 115 -10.04 -6.11 0.00
CA ASN A 115 -10.22 -6.72 -1.32
C ASN A 115 -8.87 -7.18 -1.86
N LEU A 116 -8.72 -8.50 -2.04
CA LEU A 116 -7.48 -9.14 -2.52
C LEU A 116 -7.63 -9.73 -3.93
N THR A 117 -8.71 -9.40 -4.65
CA THR A 117 -8.93 -9.88 -6.02
C THR A 117 -7.75 -9.55 -6.92
N ASP A 118 -7.29 -10.54 -7.69
CA ASP A 118 -6.17 -10.42 -8.63
C ASP A 118 -4.83 -9.98 -8.02
N VAL A 119 -4.68 -10.03 -6.69
CA VAL A 119 -3.40 -9.76 -6.03
C VAL A 119 -2.35 -10.75 -6.53
N VAL A 120 -1.23 -10.21 -7.00
CA VAL A 120 -0.04 -11.00 -7.31
C VAL A 120 0.78 -11.13 -6.03
N SER A 121 1.05 -12.35 -5.60
CA SER A 121 1.92 -12.59 -4.45
C SER A 121 2.75 -13.84 -4.66
N SER A 122 3.96 -13.82 -4.15
CA SER A 122 4.88 -14.95 -4.06
C SER A 122 5.99 -14.59 -3.08
N GLY A 123 6.56 -15.59 -2.41
CA GLY A 123 7.67 -15.34 -1.48
C GLY A 123 7.32 -14.44 -0.30
N LEU A 124 6.04 -14.35 0.09
CA LEU A 124 5.62 -13.59 1.27
C LEU A 124 6.42 -14.02 2.49
N VAL A 125 6.90 -13.03 3.24
CA VAL A 125 7.67 -13.23 4.47
C VAL A 125 6.75 -13.04 5.66
N ASP A 126 6.73 -14.05 6.53
CA ASP A 126 5.88 -14.13 7.72
C ASP A 126 4.37 -14.06 7.45
N ALA A 127 3.58 -14.49 8.44
CA ALA A 127 2.13 -14.54 8.31
C ALA A 127 1.48 -13.23 8.79
N PRO A 128 0.42 -12.75 8.10
CA PRO A 128 -0.43 -11.69 8.63
C PRO A 128 -1.19 -12.15 9.86
N ALA A 129 -1.62 -11.19 10.68
CA ALA A 129 -2.51 -11.45 11.81
C ALA A 129 -3.91 -11.87 11.36
N SER A 130 -4.36 -11.40 10.18
CA SER A 130 -5.66 -11.75 9.61
C SER A 130 -5.68 -11.57 8.10
N LEU A 131 -6.47 -12.40 7.44
CA LEU A 131 -6.89 -12.28 6.04
C LEU A 131 -8.42 -12.08 5.98
N PRO A 132 -8.96 -11.57 4.86
CA PRO A 132 -10.40 -11.56 4.64
C PRO A 132 -10.96 -12.99 4.57
N ASP A 133 -12.24 -13.15 4.88
CA ASP A 133 -12.92 -14.45 4.85
C ASP A 133 -12.78 -15.15 3.49
N GLY A 134 -12.42 -16.42 3.51
CA GLY A 134 -12.23 -17.25 2.31
C GLY A 134 -10.83 -17.16 1.69
N TRP A 135 -9.96 -16.26 2.16
CA TRP A 135 -8.57 -16.18 1.70
C TRP A 135 -7.62 -16.93 2.64
N SER A 136 -6.54 -17.46 2.07
CA SER A 136 -5.47 -18.10 2.83
C SER A 136 -4.10 -17.86 2.18
N ILE A 137 -3.03 -18.25 2.86
CA ILE A 137 -1.68 -18.28 2.29
C ILE A 137 -1.24 -19.73 2.13
N VAL A 138 -0.79 -20.07 0.92
CA VAL A 138 -0.21 -21.37 0.56
C VAL A 138 1.17 -21.11 -0.04
N ASP A 139 2.22 -21.69 0.56
CA ASP A 139 3.61 -21.57 0.10
C ASP A 139 4.05 -20.13 -0.21
N GLY A 140 3.70 -19.19 0.68
CA GLY A 140 4.06 -17.77 0.55
C GLY A 140 3.26 -17.01 -0.53
N THR A 141 2.12 -17.54 -0.96
CA THR A 141 1.20 -16.93 -1.93
C THR A 141 -0.20 -16.82 -1.35
N ILE A 142 -0.86 -15.66 -1.52
CA ILE A 142 -2.27 -15.43 -1.18
C ILE A 142 -3.14 -16.15 -2.22
N VAL A 143 -4.12 -16.91 -1.75
CA VAL A 143 -5.04 -17.67 -2.60
C VAL A 143 -6.49 -17.43 -2.19
N ASP A 144 -7.38 -17.31 -3.18
CA ASP A 144 -8.83 -17.25 -2.96
C ASP A 144 -9.40 -18.66 -2.83
N GLY A 145 -9.67 -19.10 -1.60
CA GLY A 145 -10.27 -20.40 -1.31
C GLY A 145 -11.73 -20.52 -1.74
N ARG A 146 -12.38 -19.43 -2.17
CA ARG A 146 -13.75 -19.45 -2.73
C ARG A 146 -13.75 -19.83 -4.20
N ILE A 147 -12.61 -19.70 -4.86
CA ILE A 147 -12.40 -20.16 -6.23
C ILE A 147 -11.81 -21.57 -6.13
N THR A 148 -12.68 -22.57 -5.95
CA THR A 148 -12.27 -23.95 -6.20
C THR A 148 -11.89 -24.07 -7.67
N ALA A 149 -10.67 -24.53 -7.97
CA ALA A 149 -10.24 -24.82 -9.34
C ALA A 149 -11.31 -25.66 -10.08
N PRO A 150 -11.53 -25.42 -11.39
CA PRO A 150 -12.49 -26.18 -12.17
C PRO A 150 -12.23 -27.69 -12.17
#